data_AF-A0A7D6GJB5-F1
#
_entry.id   AF-A0A7D6GJB5-F1
#
_cell.length_a   1.000
_cell.length_b   1.000
_cell.length_c   1.000
_cell.angle_alpha   90.00
_cell.angle_beta   90.00
_cell.angle_gamma   90.00
#
_symmetry.space_group_name_H-M   'P 1'
#
loop_
_entity.id
_entity.type
_entity.pdbx_description
1 polymer ?
#
loop_
_entity_poly.entity_id
_entity_poly.type
_entity_poly.pdbx_seq_one_letter_code
_entity_poly.pdbx_strand_id
1 'polypeptide(L)' 'MAKSESSQSNGQQQLLAMLEGRSCHHCEDGELERATYKDNRAIICDSCGTPRVQVWSASLN' A
#
# COMPACT_ATOMS: atom_id res chain seq x y z
N MET A 1 17.23 19.38 14.50
CA MET A 1 16.07 19.32 13.57
C MET A 1 16.20 18.05 12.76
N ALA A 2 15.57 16.93 13.14
CA ALA A 2 15.56 15.68 12.36
C ALA A 2 14.61 14.67 13.01
N LYS A 3 13.29 14.72 12.73
CA LYS A 3 12.36 13.59 12.95
C LYS A 3 10.96 13.96 12.45
N SER A 4 10.77 14.01 11.14
CA SER A 4 9.41 14.09 10.57
C SER A 4 9.24 13.11 9.42
N GLU A 5 10.31 12.92 8.64
CA GLU A 5 10.32 12.09 7.42
C GLU A 5 10.31 10.58 7.73
N SER A 6 10.95 10.19 8.83
CA SER A 6 11.01 8.80 9.29
C SER A 6 9.67 8.28 9.81
N SER A 7 8.88 9.13 10.47
CA SER A 7 7.58 8.74 11.01
C SER A 7 6.56 8.47 9.90
N GLN A 8 6.61 9.27 8.83
CA GLN A 8 5.70 9.14 7.70
C GLN A 8 5.95 7.85 6.94
N SER A 9 7.22 7.54 6.62
CA SER A 9 7.63 6.30 5.95
C SER A 9 7.25 5.03 6.72
N ASN A 10 7.42 5.05 8.05
CA ASN A 10 7.09 3.90 8.89
C ASN A 10 5.57 3.65 8.95
N GLY A 11 4.76 4.71 8.95
CA GLY A 11 3.29 4.62 8.92
C GLY A 11 2.76 4.02 7.62
N GLN A 12 3.33 4.40 6.46
CA GLN A 12 2.93 3.81 5.17
C GLN A 12 3.29 2.33 5.12
N GLN A 13 4.49 1.95 5.58
CA GLN A 13 4.91 0.55 5.63
C GLN A 13 4.00 -0.30 6.53
N GLN A 14 3.59 0.26 7.68
CA GLN A 14 2.67 -0.41 8.60
C GLN A 14 1.25 -0.53 8.01
N LEU A 15 0.75 0.50 7.33
CA LEU A 15 -0.54 0.44 6.62
C LEU A 15 -0.55 -0.64 5.54
N LEU A 16 0.51 -0.71 4.72
CA LEU A 16 0.64 -1.76 3.70
C LEU A 16 0.69 -3.15 4.36
N ALA A 17 1.46 -3.32 5.44
CA ALA A 17 1.54 -4.58 6.15
C ALA A 17 0.21 -5.01 6.81
N MET A 18 -0.62 -4.06 7.26
CA MET A 18 -1.94 -4.36 7.83
C MET A 18 -2.96 -4.83 6.79
N LEU A 19 -2.77 -4.45 5.53
CA LEU A 19 -3.70 -4.73 4.44
C LEU A 19 -3.30 -5.93 3.58
N GLU A 20 -2.01 -6.27 3.57
CA GLU A 20 -1.50 -7.49 2.95
C GLU A 20 -2.12 -8.75 3.58
N GLY A 21 -2.47 -9.73 2.75
CA GLY A 21 -3.08 -10.99 3.15
C GLY A 21 -4.55 -10.87 3.57
N ARG A 22 -5.19 -9.71 3.36
CA ARG A 22 -6.64 -9.58 3.57
C ARG A 22 -7.39 -9.97 2.30
N SER A 23 -8.60 -10.47 2.44
CA SER A 23 -9.48 -10.73 1.30
C SER A 23 -9.85 -9.43 0.57
N CYS A 24 -9.91 -9.52 -0.75
CA CYS A 24 -10.36 -8.44 -1.60
C CYS A 24 -11.85 -8.16 -1.34
N HIS A 25 -12.20 -6.88 -1.27
CA HIS A 25 -13.60 -6.47 -1.10
C HIS A 25 -14.37 -6.35 -2.42
N HIS A 26 -13.65 -6.46 -3.55
CA HIS A 26 -14.22 -6.32 -4.89
C HIS A 26 -14.53 -7.66 -5.55
N CYS A 27 -13.74 -8.69 -5.22
CA CYS A 27 -13.93 -10.06 -5.66
C CYS A 27 -13.77 -10.99 -4.46
N GLU A 28 -14.53 -12.09 -4.44
CA GLU A 28 -14.54 -13.02 -3.30
C GLU A 28 -13.34 -13.98 -3.26
N ASP A 29 -12.61 -14.09 -4.39
CA ASP A 29 -11.56 -15.11 -4.61
C ASP A 29 -10.13 -14.57 -4.45
N GLY A 30 -9.96 -13.25 -4.38
CA GLY A 30 -8.65 -12.61 -4.40
C GLY A 30 -8.16 -12.15 -3.03
N GLU A 31 -6.85 -12.13 -2.87
CA GLU A 31 -6.17 -11.62 -1.69
C GLU A 31 -5.40 -10.35 -2.04
N LEU A 32 -5.27 -9.48 -1.03
CA LEU A 32 -4.55 -8.23 -1.15
C LEU A 32 -3.06 -8.47 -0.95
N GLU A 33 -2.25 -8.15 -1.97
CA GLU A 33 -0.80 -8.25 -1.92
C GLU A 33 -0.12 -6.89 -2.07
N ARG A 34 1.12 -6.78 -1.58
CA ARG A 34 1.95 -5.59 -1.79
C ARG A 34 2.51 -5.59 -3.20
N ALA A 35 2.09 -4.61 -3.99
CA ALA A 35 2.56 -4.42 -5.34
C ALA A 35 2.92 -2.95 -5.59
N THR A 36 3.26 -2.63 -6.83
CA THR A 36 3.52 -1.26 -7.26
C THR A 36 2.45 -0.86 -8.27
N TYR A 37 1.77 0.26 -8.02
CA TYR A 37 0.79 0.84 -8.93
C TYR A 37 1.25 2.23 -9.33
N LYS A 38 1.48 2.45 -10.64
CA LYS A 38 1.97 3.73 -11.19
C LYS A 38 3.17 4.27 -10.41
N ASP A 39 4.23 3.45 -10.29
CA ASP A 39 5.49 3.77 -9.60
C ASP A 39 5.39 4.06 -8.09
N ASN A 40 4.21 3.86 -7.50
CA ASN A 40 3.98 4.02 -6.07
C ASN A 40 3.67 2.67 -5.44
N ARG A 41 4.07 2.50 -4.18
CA ARG A 41 3.73 1.29 -3.44
C ARG A 41 2.22 1.24 -3.22
N ALA A 42 1.65 0.08 -3.41
CA ALA A 42 0.22 -0.13 -3.36
C ALA A 42 -0.12 -1.51 -2.80
N ILE A 43 -1.36 -1.65 -2.37
CA ILE A 43 -2.00 -2.92 -2.13
C ILE A 43 -2.91 -3.18 -3.30
N ILE A 44 -2.67 -4.28 -4.01
CA ILE A 44 -3.42 -4.69 -5.19
C ILE A 44 -3.95 -6.09 -4.95
N CYS A 45 -5.15 -6.37 -5.44
CA CYS A 45 -5.67 -7.73 -5.45
C CYS A 45 -4.91 -8.58 -6.47
N ASP A 46 -4.41 -9.74 -6.07
CA ASP A 46 -3.69 -10.69 -6.95
C ASP A 46 -4.60 -11.25 -8.06
N SER A 47 -5.87 -11.48 -7.74
CA SER A 47 -6.84 -12.10 -8.65
C SER A 47 -7.46 -11.12 -9.65
N CYS A 48 -7.93 -9.95 -9.18
CA CYS A 48 -8.64 -8.99 -10.03
C CYS A 48 -7.82 -7.74 -10.41
N GLY A 49 -6.60 -7.60 -9.88
CA GLY A 49 -5.72 -6.47 -10.18
C GLY A 49 -6.22 -5.12 -9.67
N THR A 50 -7.28 -5.09 -8.85
CA THR A 50 -7.86 -3.83 -8.37
C THR A 50 -6.96 -3.22 -7.28
N PRO A 51 -6.45 -1.99 -7.48
CA PRO A 51 -5.68 -1.31 -6.46
C PRO A 51 -6.60 -0.87 -5.32
N ARG A 52 -6.30 -1.30 -4.09
CA ARG A 52 -7.10 -0.97 -2.91
C ARG A 52 -6.59 0.26 -2.19
N VAL A 53 -5.27 0.37 -2.05
CA VAL A 53 -4.59 1.49 -1.41
C VAL A 53 -3.32 1.77 -2.19
N GLN A 54 -3.02 3.05 -2.40
CA GLN A 54 -1.76 3.51 -2.96
C GLN A 54 -1.18 4.51 -1.97
N VAL A 55 0.11 4.39 -1.68
CA VAL A 55 0.83 5.33 -0.81
C VAL A 55 1.77 6.16 -1.66
N TRP A 56 1.64 7.49 -1.53
CA TRP A 56 2.53 8.44 -2.17
C TRP A 56 3.51 8.95 -1.14
N SER A 57 4.79 8.66 -1.37
CA SER A 57 5.84 9.34 -0.63
C SER A 57 5.97 10.75 -1.21
N ALA A 58 5.41 11.73 -0.51
CA ALA A 58 5.65 13.14 -0.81
C ALA A 58 7.13 13.43 -0.57
N SER A 59 7.95 13.24 -1.60
CA SER A 59 9.30 13.80 -1.64
C SER A 59 9.11 15.29 -1.86
N LEU A 60 8.97 16.04 -0.78
CA LEU A 60 9.07 17.50 -0.81
C LEU A 60 10.52 17.80 -1.15
N ASN A 61 10.77 18.11 -2.43
CA ASN A 61 12.07 18.57 -2.91
C ASN A 61 12.17 20.09 -2.79
#